data_AF-A0A2S6QLY4-F1
#
_entry.id   AF-A0A2S6QLY4-F1
#
_cell.length_a   1.000
_cell.length_b   1.000
_cell.length_c   1.000
_cell.angle_alpha   90.00
_cell.angle_beta   90.00
_cell.angle_gamma   90.00
#
_symmetry.space_group_name_H-M   'P 1'
#
loop_
_entity.id
_entity.type
_entity.pdbx_description
1 polymer ?
#
loop_
_entity_poly.entity_id
_entity_poly.type
_entity_poly.pdbx_seq_one_letter_code
_entity_poly.pdbx_strand_id
1 'polypeptide(L)'
;SFKFDNMSVTYARGNIKDEKLKNVSKERYKLINDFLESREKQKEKRLLYPLWRGVNSVTRENLMRTVFDDEFVSSCVAGRKLLVVSETGEVQPCEILGKSIGNLRNHDWDLNKLLKHNSVKNMQKWIKDTKCKCSFECALAANVVWKPKNYPKVAKAAINNIGKTLLDHSK
;
A
#
# COMPACT_ATOMS: atom_id res chain seq x y z
N SER A 1 24.02 -20.89 -5.81
CA SER A 1 23.44 -19.55 -6.07
C SER A 1 22.03 -19.52 -5.51
N PHE A 2 21.73 -18.58 -4.61
CA PHE A 2 20.40 -18.44 -3.99
C PHE A 2 19.43 -17.81 -5.00
N LYS A 3 18.32 -18.49 -5.31
CA LYS A 3 17.29 -17.97 -6.22
C LYS A 3 16.17 -17.33 -5.39
N PHE A 4 15.92 -16.05 -5.60
CA PHE A 4 14.79 -15.34 -4.99
C PHE A 4 13.51 -15.60 -5.78
N ASP A 5 12.46 -16.04 -5.10
CA ASP A 5 11.12 -16.24 -5.69
C ASP A 5 10.44 -14.91 -6.02
N ASN A 6 10.68 -13.88 -5.21
CA ASN A 6 10.17 -12.54 -5.41
C ASN A 6 11.14 -11.50 -4.84
N MET A 7 11.20 -10.35 -5.48
CA MET A 7 11.98 -9.21 -5.02
C MET A 7 11.14 -7.95 -5.15
N SER A 8 11.16 -7.13 -4.12
CA SER A 8 10.47 -5.85 -4.08
C SER A 8 11.36 -4.83 -3.41
N VAL A 9 11.25 -3.58 -3.84
CA VAL A 9 11.88 -2.44 -3.18
C VAL A 9 10.80 -1.50 -2.69
N THR A 10 11.02 -0.94 -1.51
CA THR A 10 10.14 0.09 -0.95
C THR A 10 10.68 1.46 -1.27
N TYR A 11 9.81 2.44 -1.45
CA TYR A 11 10.21 3.82 -1.66
C TYR A 11 10.87 4.40 -0.40
N ALA A 12 12.04 5.02 -0.56
CA ALA A 12 12.68 5.75 0.54
C ALA A 12 11.91 7.03 0.82
N ARG A 13 11.48 7.24 2.08
CA ARG A 13 10.58 8.34 2.46
C ARG A 13 10.99 8.96 3.79
N GLY A 14 10.45 10.14 4.09
CA GLY A 14 10.70 10.85 5.34
C GLY A 14 12.05 11.57 5.35
N ASN A 15 12.63 11.70 6.54
CA ASN A 15 13.90 12.37 6.75
C ASN A 15 15.04 11.36 6.54
N ILE A 16 15.87 11.60 5.53
CA ILE A 16 17.05 10.80 5.22
C ILE A 16 18.30 11.64 5.46
N LYS A 17 19.41 10.98 5.83
CA LYS A 17 20.67 11.67 6.18
C LYS A 17 21.24 12.54 5.05
N ASP A 18 21.12 12.08 3.80
CA ASP A 18 21.52 12.84 2.62
C ASP A 18 20.29 13.15 1.76
N GLU A 19 19.79 14.38 1.85
CA GLU A 19 18.60 14.81 1.11
C GLU A 19 18.81 14.83 -0.41
N LYS A 20 20.05 14.92 -0.90
CA LYS A 20 20.34 14.90 -2.34
C LYS A 20 19.89 13.59 -2.99
N LEU A 21 19.79 12.51 -2.22
CA LEU A 21 19.27 11.23 -2.69
C LEU A 21 17.79 11.29 -3.06
N LYS A 22 17.02 12.25 -2.52
CA LYS A 22 15.61 12.47 -2.93
C LYS A 22 15.52 12.93 -4.38
N ASN A 23 16.50 13.70 -4.87
CA ASN A 23 16.50 14.27 -6.22
C ASN A 23 16.60 13.21 -7.32
N VAL A 24 17.27 12.09 -7.05
CA VAL A 24 17.41 10.96 -7.99
C VAL A 24 16.43 9.82 -7.68
N SER A 25 15.61 9.98 -6.63
CA SER A 25 14.77 8.91 -6.12
C SER A 25 13.67 8.54 -7.11
N LYS A 26 13.10 9.52 -7.83
CA LYS A 26 12.04 9.30 -8.81
C LYS A 26 12.53 8.41 -9.96
N GLU A 27 13.65 8.78 -10.57
CA GLU A 27 14.22 8.08 -11.71
C GLU A 27 14.71 6.69 -11.30
N ARG A 28 15.47 6.60 -10.20
CA ARG A 28 15.97 5.31 -9.70
C ARG A 28 14.86 4.37 -9.29
N TYR A 29 13.81 4.88 -8.64
CA TYR A 29 12.67 4.06 -8.22
C TYR A 29 11.87 3.54 -9.41
N LYS A 30 11.72 4.32 -10.48
CA LYS A 30 11.12 3.83 -11.74
C LYS A 30 11.99 2.74 -12.37
N LEU A 31 13.28 3.02 -12.58
CA LEU A 31 14.23 2.08 -13.22
C LEU A 31 14.29 0.73 -12.51
N ILE A 32 14.41 0.71 -11.18
CA ILE A 32 14.48 -0.55 -10.43
C ILE A 32 13.16 -1.32 -10.53
N ASN A 33 12.02 -0.65 -10.54
CA ASN A 33 10.74 -1.33 -10.64
C ASN A 33 10.45 -1.84 -12.05
N ASP A 34 10.90 -1.13 -13.09
CA ASP A 34 10.86 -1.61 -14.47
C ASP A 34 11.72 -2.87 -14.63
N PHE A 35 12.93 -2.87 -14.04
CA PHE A 35 13.78 -4.06 -13.95
C PHE A 35 13.10 -5.21 -13.21
N LEU A 36 12.49 -4.97 -12.04
CA LEU A 36 11.79 -6.01 -11.29
C LEU A 36 10.54 -6.55 -12.02
N GLU A 37 9.92 -5.74 -12.88
CA GLU A 37 8.78 -6.17 -13.70
C GLU A 37 9.16 -6.91 -14.98
N SER A 38 10.36 -6.68 -15.51
CA SER A 38 10.91 -7.39 -16.66
C SER A 38 11.49 -8.75 -16.27
N ARG A 39 11.89 -8.94 -15.01
CA ARG A 39 12.36 -10.24 -14.53
C ARG A 39 11.34 -11.34 -14.71
N GLU A 40 11.83 -12.53 -15.08
CA GLU A 40 11.03 -13.75 -15.07
C GLU A 40 10.53 -14.04 -13.64
N LYS A 41 9.23 -14.33 -13.53
CA LYS A 41 8.58 -14.63 -12.26
C LYS A 41 7.97 -16.02 -12.33
N GLN A 42 8.59 -16.96 -11.60
CA GLN A 42 8.06 -18.31 -11.44
C GLN A 42 6.62 -18.28 -10.92
N LYS A 43 5.84 -19.32 -11.24
CA LYS A 43 4.49 -19.46 -10.70
C LYS A 43 4.56 -19.57 -9.18
N GLU A 44 3.86 -18.69 -8.48
CA GLU A 44 3.76 -18.75 -7.03
C GLU A 44 2.82 -19.89 -6.61
N LYS A 45 3.12 -20.55 -5.49
CA LYS A 45 2.26 -21.60 -4.90
C LYS A 45 0.97 -21.05 -4.26
N ARG A 46 0.86 -19.73 -4.12
CA ARG A 46 -0.24 -19.05 -3.44
C ARG A 46 -1.53 -19.08 -4.27
N LEU A 47 -2.66 -19.33 -3.60
CA LEU A 47 -3.98 -19.23 -4.22
C LEU A 47 -4.24 -17.80 -4.72
N LEU A 48 -4.77 -17.69 -5.94
CA LEU A 48 -5.04 -16.41 -6.63
C LEU A 48 -3.78 -15.53 -6.78
N TYR A 49 -2.60 -16.13 -6.94
CA TYR A 49 -1.35 -15.37 -7.11
C TYR A 49 -1.41 -14.23 -8.16
N PRO A 50 -2.11 -14.35 -9.31
CA PRO A 50 -2.16 -13.24 -10.27
C PRO A 50 -2.88 -12.02 -9.69
N LEU A 51 -3.93 -12.23 -8.88
CA LEU A 51 -4.61 -11.13 -8.19
C LEU A 51 -3.70 -10.44 -7.19
N TRP A 52 -2.93 -11.20 -6.42
CA TRP A 52 -1.97 -10.64 -5.46
C TRP A 52 -0.86 -9.84 -6.15
N ARG A 53 -0.35 -10.34 -7.28
CA ARG A 53 0.57 -9.59 -8.13
C ARG A 53 -0.09 -8.32 -8.68
N GLY A 54 -1.34 -8.42 -9.13
CA GLY A 54 -2.12 -7.28 -9.62
C GLY A 54 -2.30 -6.19 -8.55
N VAL A 55 -2.60 -6.57 -7.31
CA VAL A 55 -2.66 -5.64 -6.17
C VAL A 55 -1.32 -4.93 -5.98
N ASN A 56 -0.21 -5.67 -6.01
CA ASN A 56 1.13 -5.07 -5.86
C ASN A 56 1.47 -4.11 -7.01
N SER A 57 1.16 -4.49 -8.25
CA SER A 57 1.37 -3.63 -9.43
C SER A 57 0.58 -2.33 -9.34
N VAL A 58 -0.72 -2.41 -9.01
CA VAL A 58 -1.59 -1.23 -8.85
C VAL A 58 -1.16 -0.39 -7.64
N THR A 59 -0.74 -1.01 -6.55
CA THR A 59 -0.22 -0.31 -5.36
C THR A 59 1.00 0.51 -5.71
N ARG A 60 1.94 -0.05 -6.47
CA ARG A 60 3.13 0.66 -6.92
C ARG A 60 2.82 1.79 -7.89
N GLU A 61 1.92 1.59 -8.85
CA GLU A 61 1.45 2.67 -9.75
C GLU A 61 0.86 3.82 -8.93
N ASN A 62 -0.01 3.50 -7.98
CA ASN A 62 -0.62 4.47 -7.08
C ASN A 62 0.42 5.21 -6.22
N LEU A 63 1.43 4.50 -5.71
CA LEU A 63 2.53 5.11 -4.97
C LEU A 63 3.28 6.13 -5.83
N MET A 64 3.69 5.75 -7.05
CA MET A 64 4.43 6.64 -7.93
C MET A 64 3.64 7.89 -8.28
N ARG A 65 2.35 7.74 -8.60
CA ARG A 65 1.46 8.88 -8.89
C ARG A 65 1.25 9.79 -7.67
N THR A 66 1.09 9.19 -6.49
CA THR A 66 0.93 9.97 -5.25
C THR A 66 2.19 10.70 -4.83
N VAL A 67 3.36 10.07 -4.94
CA VAL A 67 4.62 10.64 -4.45
C VAL A 67 5.27 11.55 -5.48
N PHE A 68 5.24 11.19 -6.76
CA PHE A 68 6.00 11.89 -7.80
C PHE A 68 5.18 12.88 -8.64
N ASP A 69 3.86 12.73 -8.64
CA ASP A 69 2.93 13.55 -9.41
C ASP A 69 1.89 14.23 -8.50
N ASP A 70 2.07 14.13 -7.17
CA ASP A 70 1.23 14.70 -6.12
C ASP A 70 -0.28 14.34 -6.21
N GLU A 71 -0.60 13.20 -6.83
CA GLU A 71 -1.96 12.84 -7.20
C GLU A 71 -2.72 12.09 -6.09
N PHE A 72 -3.97 12.48 -5.86
CA PHE A 72 -4.90 11.71 -5.03
C PHE A 72 -5.52 10.54 -5.83
N VAL A 73 -4.92 9.36 -5.70
CA VAL A 73 -5.27 8.18 -6.49
C VAL A 73 -6.42 7.33 -5.91
N SER A 74 -6.61 7.34 -4.60
CA SER A 74 -7.66 6.56 -3.94
C SER A 74 -7.97 7.07 -2.54
N SER A 75 -9.23 6.95 -2.11
CA SER A 75 -9.63 7.31 -0.74
C SER A 75 -9.05 6.34 0.29
N CYS A 76 -8.45 6.88 1.33
CA CYS A 76 -7.85 6.11 2.41
C CYS A 76 -8.90 5.29 3.21
N VAL A 77 -8.52 4.08 3.63
CA VAL A 77 -9.32 3.17 4.49
C VAL A 77 -8.85 3.10 5.94
N ALA A 78 -7.87 3.93 6.31
CA ALA A 78 -7.43 4.12 7.69
C ALA A 78 -8.62 4.43 8.60
N GLY A 79 -8.64 3.79 9.76
CA GLY A 79 -9.75 3.90 10.71
C GLY A 79 -11.01 3.12 10.32
N ARG A 80 -10.96 2.26 9.29
CA ARG A 80 -12.09 1.41 8.83
C ARG A 80 -11.68 -0.03 8.52
N LYS A 81 -10.69 -0.20 7.64
CA LYS A 81 -10.16 -1.50 7.20
C LYS A 81 -8.66 -1.67 7.50
N LEU A 82 -8.02 -0.57 7.89
CA LEU A 82 -6.65 -0.52 8.39
C LEU A 82 -6.68 0.23 9.71
N LEU A 83 -6.07 -0.34 10.74
CA LEU A 83 -6.02 0.15 12.11
C LEU A 83 -4.69 -0.30 12.73
N VAL A 84 -4.20 0.46 13.68
CA VAL A 84 -3.06 0.10 14.52
C VAL A 84 -3.57 -0.05 15.94
N VAL A 85 -3.22 -1.15 16.60
CA VAL A 85 -3.55 -1.40 18.00
C VAL A 85 -2.23 -1.55 18.75
N SER A 86 -2.01 -0.71 19.75
CA SER A 86 -0.83 -0.81 20.62
C SER A 86 -1.00 -1.90 21.68
N GLU A 87 0.09 -2.22 22.36
CA GLU A 87 0.13 -3.13 23.50
C GLU A 87 -0.76 -2.69 24.68
N THR A 88 -1.06 -1.39 24.79
CA THR A 88 -1.96 -0.85 25.83
C THR A 88 -3.44 -0.90 25.45
N GLY A 89 -3.76 -1.36 24.24
CA GLY A 89 -5.10 -1.37 23.67
C GLY A 89 -5.53 -0.04 23.05
N GLU A 90 -4.65 0.97 22.98
CA GLU A 90 -4.91 2.18 22.21
C GLU A 90 -5.02 1.85 20.73
N VAL A 91 -6.04 2.42 20.07
CA VAL A 91 -6.29 2.23 18.65
C VAL A 91 -6.04 3.54 17.89
N GLN A 92 -5.35 3.45 16.76
CA GLN A 92 -5.08 4.55 15.85
C GLN A 92 -5.54 4.19 14.42
N PRO A 93 -5.92 5.17 13.57
CA PRO A 93 -6.39 4.89 12.22
C PRO A 93 -5.26 4.44 11.28
N CYS A 94 -4.04 4.96 11.50
CA CYS A 94 -2.79 4.52 10.91
C CYS A 94 -1.61 5.10 11.70
N GLU A 95 -0.42 4.55 11.46
CA GLU A 95 0.85 4.90 12.12
C GLU A 95 1.23 6.37 11.88
N ILE A 96 0.90 6.91 10.71
CA ILE A 96 1.37 8.24 10.27
C ILE A 96 0.57 9.37 10.91
N LEU A 97 -0.73 9.15 11.13
CA LEU A 97 -1.55 10.19 11.74
C LEU A 97 -1.30 10.31 13.23
N GLY A 98 -0.86 9.22 13.91
CA GLY A 98 -0.52 9.22 15.34
C GLY A 98 -1.67 9.68 16.24
N LYS A 99 -2.91 9.66 15.75
CA LYS A 99 -4.09 10.14 16.48
C LYS A 99 -4.84 8.96 17.07
N SER A 100 -4.96 8.94 18.39
CA SER A 100 -5.83 8.01 19.09
C SER A 100 -7.27 8.15 18.63
N ILE A 101 -7.94 7.01 18.41
CA ILE A 101 -9.38 6.94 18.13
C ILE A 101 -10.14 6.25 19.27
N GLY A 102 -9.44 5.94 20.36
CA GLY A 102 -9.98 5.34 21.59
C GLY A 102 -9.12 4.15 22.06
N ASN A 103 -9.49 3.58 23.20
CA ASN A 103 -8.80 2.41 23.77
C ASN A 103 -9.80 1.25 23.93
N LEU A 104 -9.43 0.06 23.43
CA LEU A 104 -10.27 -1.15 23.45
C LEU A 104 -10.70 -1.59 24.84
N ARG A 105 -9.92 -1.26 25.88
CA ARG A 105 -10.26 -1.56 27.29
C ARG A 105 -11.55 -0.87 27.73
N ASN A 106 -11.90 0.25 27.11
CA ASN A 106 -13.13 1.01 27.40
C ASN A 106 -14.34 0.50 26.59
N HIS A 107 -14.15 -0.56 25.80
CA HIS A 107 -15.15 -1.07 24.87
C HIS A 107 -15.27 -2.60 24.93
N ASP A 108 -14.94 -3.22 26.07
CA ASP A 108 -14.95 -4.69 26.26
C ASP A 108 -14.13 -5.44 25.21
N TRP A 109 -13.04 -4.81 24.72
CA TRP A 109 -12.23 -5.33 23.62
C TRP A 109 -12.98 -5.51 22.29
N ASP A 110 -14.16 -4.91 22.14
CA ASP A 110 -14.93 -4.91 20.90
C ASP A 110 -14.55 -3.71 20.02
N LEU A 111 -13.75 -4.00 19.00
CA LEU A 111 -13.34 -3.01 18.01
C LEU A 111 -14.53 -2.41 17.25
N ASN A 112 -15.60 -3.17 16.99
CA ASN A 112 -16.77 -2.65 16.29
C ASN A 112 -17.53 -1.64 17.15
N LYS A 113 -17.58 -1.83 18.48
CA LYS A 113 -18.15 -0.82 19.41
C LYS A 113 -17.37 0.49 19.31
N LEU A 114 -16.04 0.43 19.39
CA LEU A 114 -15.17 1.61 19.26
C LEU A 114 -15.37 2.31 17.91
N LEU A 115 -15.36 1.58 16.79
CA LEU A 115 -15.47 2.16 15.45
C LEU A 115 -16.83 2.82 15.14
N LYS A 116 -17.88 2.52 15.91
CA LYS A 116 -19.20 3.14 15.75
C LYS A 116 -19.30 4.54 16.36
N HIS A 117 -18.33 4.94 17.19
CA HIS A 117 -18.36 6.21 17.91
C HIS A 117 -18.28 7.42 16.96
N ASN A 118 -18.95 8.53 17.31
CA ASN A 118 -19.03 9.71 16.45
C ASN A 118 -17.66 10.38 16.23
N SER A 119 -16.78 10.36 17.24
CA SER A 119 -15.40 10.84 17.10
C SER A 119 -14.64 10.09 15.99
N VAL A 120 -14.80 8.77 15.91
CA VAL A 120 -14.18 7.94 14.86
C VAL A 120 -14.77 8.26 13.50
N LYS A 121 -16.10 8.38 13.39
CA LYS A 121 -16.76 8.77 12.13
C LYS A 121 -16.29 10.14 11.62
N ASN A 122 -16.12 11.11 12.52
CA ASN A 122 -15.62 12.44 12.19
C ASN A 122 -14.17 12.39 11.68
N MET A 123 -13.30 11.61 12.34
CA MET A 123 -11.93 11.37 11.87
C MET A 123 -11.92 10.71 10.48
N GLN A 124 -12.75 9.69 10.26
CA GLN A 124 -12.83 9.02 8.95
C GLN A 124 -13.35 9.96 7.84
N LYS A 125 -14.28 10.87 8.18
CA LYS A 125 -14.76 11.91 7.28
C LYS A 125 -13.63 12.90 6.95
N TRP A 126 -12.92 13.38 7.96
CA TRP A 126 -11.76 14.24 7.79
C TRP A 126 -10.70 13.62 6.87
N ILE A 127 -10.35 12.34 7.06
CA ILE A 127 -9.40 11.63 6.18
C ILE A 127 -9.85 11.66 4.70
N LYS A 128 -11.15 11.46 4.46
CA LYS A 128 -11.73 11.46 3.11
C LYS A 128 -11.74 12.87 2.51
N ASP A 129 -12.17 13.86 3.27
CA ASP A 129 -12.38 15.23 2.81
C ASP A 129 -11.05 15.93 2.54
N THR A 130 -10.04 15.67 3.37
CA THR A 130 -8.67 16.17 3.17
C THR A 130 -7.90 15.45 2.05
N LYS A 131 -8.51 14.43 1.42
CA LYS A 131 -7.87 13.63 0.36
C LYS A 131 -6.47 13.14 0.78
N CYS A 132 -6.38 12.55 1.98
CA CYS A 132 -5.12 12.06 2.53
C CYS A 132 -4.35 11.18 1.51
N LYS A 133 -3.12 11.61 1.19
CA LYS A 133 -2.18 10.95 0.27
C LYS A 133 -1.13 10.22 1.09
N CYS A 134 -0.88 8.95 0.75
CA CYS A 134 0.01 8.09 1.52
C CYS A 134 1.18 7.62 0.66
N SER A 135 2.39 7.68 1.22
CA SER A 135 3.58 7.07 0.62
C SER A 135 3.84 5.65 1.14
N PHE A 136 2.99 5.12 2.02
CA PHE A 136 3.10 3.78 2.59
C PHE A 136 2.40 2.72 1.74
N GLU A 137 3.18 1.84 1.13
CA GLU A 137 2.73 0.79 0.23
C GLU A 137 1.79 -0.18 0.93
N CYS A 138 2.01 -0.48 2.22
CA CYS A 138 1.08 -1.30 3.01
C CYS A 138 -0.32 -0.64 3.13
N ALA A 139 -0.38 0.65 3.44
CA ALA A 139 -1.63 1.39 3.54
C ALA A 139 -2.28 1.61 2.16
N LEU A 140 -1.47 1.86 1.12
CA LEU A 140 -1.95 1.94 -0.26
C LEU A 140 -2.50 0.60 -0.76
N ALA A 141 -1.86 -0.53 -0.42
CA ALA A 141 -2.36 -1.86 -0.76
C ALA A 141 -3.72 -2.11 -0.10
N ALA A 142 -3.91 -1.69 1.15
CA ALA A 142 -5.22 -1.73 1.80
C ALA A 142 -6.26 -0.90 1.02
N ASN A 143 -5.90 0.29 0.53
CA ASN A 143 -6.80 1.07 -0.34
C ASN A 143 -7.11 0.34 -1.65
N VAL A 144 -6.13 -0.31 -2.28
CA VAL A 144 -6.31 -1.08 -3.51
C VAL A 144 -7.26 -2.25 -3.30
N VAL A 145 -7.08 -3.00 -2.21
CA VAL A 145 -7.90 -4.20 -1.89
C VAL A 145 -9.31 -3.84 -1.44
N TRP A 146 -9.49 -2.79 -0.64
CA TRP A 146 -10.78 -2.49 -0.01
C TRP A 146 -11.64 -1.46 -0.74
N LYS A 147 -11.15 -0.87 -1.84
CA LYS A 147 -11.92 0.09 -2.64
C LYS A 147 -12.34 -0.53 -3.98
N PRO A 148 -13.65 -0.74 -4.20
CA PRO A 148 -14.17 -1.32 -5.44
C PRO A 148 -13.73 -0.60 -6.72
N LYS A 149 -13.49 0.72 -6.65
CA LYS A 149 -12.97 1.53 -7.77
C LYS A 149 -11.63 1.00 -8.32
N ASN A 150 -10.84 0.28 -7.52
CA ASN A 150 -9.58 -0.30 -7.93
C ASN A 150 -9.72 -1.69 -8.58
N TYR A 151 -10.86 -2.37 -8.45
CA TYR A 151 -11.00 -3.76 -8.90
C TYR A 151 -10.81 -3.93 -10.42
N PRO A 152 -11.32 -3.05 -11.29
CA PRO A 152 -11.03 -3.15 -12.73
C PRO A 152 -9.52 -3.05 -13.04
N LYS A 153 -8.80 -2.16 -12.35
CA LYS A 153 -7.34 -2.02 -12.51
C LYS A 153 -6.61 -3.26 -12.03
N VAL A 154 -7.01 -3.82 -10.88
CA VAL A 154 -6.43 -5.04 -10.32
C VAL A 154 -6.69 -6.24 -11.22
N ALA A 155 -7.89 -6.39 -11.77
CA ALA A 155 -8.22 -7.47 -12.70
C ALA A 155 -7.36 -7.40 -13.97
N LYS A 156 -7.23 -6.21 -14.58
CA LYS A 156 -6.34 -5.98 -15.73
C LYS A 156 -4.89 -6.31 -15.37
N ALA A 157 -4.39 -5.82 -14.24
CA ALA A 157 -3.04 -6.09 -13.78
C ALA A 157 -2.83 -7.59 -13.48
N ALA A 158 -3.84 -8.28 -12.96
CA ALA A 158 -3.77 -9.70 -12.68
C ALA A 158 -3.60 -10.51 -13.96
N ILE A 159 -4.38 -10.21 -15.02
CA ILE A 159 -4.23 -10.83 -16.33
C ILE A 159 -2.80 -10.62 -16.87
N ASN A 160 -2.26 -9.41 -16.79
CA ASN A 160 -0.90 -9.10 -17.23
C ASN A 160 0.20 -9.81 -16.39
N ASN A 161 -0.16 -10.35 -15.24
CA ASN A 161 0.75 -11.10 -14.36
C ASN A 161 0.55 -12.62 -14.47
N ILE A 162 -0.41 -13.11 -15.28
CA ILE A 162 -0.54 -14.52 -15.63
C ILE A 162 0.57 -14.86 -16.62
N GLY A 163 1.46 -15.79 -16.26
CA GLY A 163 2.41 -16.36 -17.22
C GLY A 163 3.50 -15.40 -17.73
N LYS A 164 3.93 -14.40 -16.92
CA LYS A 164 5.21 -13.69 -17.17
C LYS A 164 6.38 -14.69 -17.11
N THR A 165 6.62 -15.33 -18.25
CA THR A 165 7.60 -16.39 -18.48
C THR A 165 8.57 -15.83 -19.52
N LEU A 166 9.87 -15.90 -19.23
CA LEU A 166 11.00 -15.62 -20.10
C LEU A 166 11.19 -14.15 -20.60
N LEU A 167 12.09 -13.43 -19.93
CA LEU A 167 13.04 -12.58 -20.65
C LEU A 167 14.40 -13.26 -20.55
N ASP A 168 14.92 -13.67 -21.71
CA ASP A 168 16.26 -14.20 -21.84
C ASP A 168 17.28 -13.09 -21.50
N HIS A 169 18.04 -13.30 -20.43
CA HIS A 169 19.09 -12.37 -19.99
C HIS A 169 20.44 -12.66 -20.67
N SER A 170 20.48 -13.49 -21.74
CA SER A 170 21.69 -13.74 -22.53
C SER A 170 21.89 -12.75 -23.69
N LYS A 171 21.23 -11.58 -23.67
CA LYS A 171 21.47 -10.48 -24.62
C LYS A 171 21.83 -9.19 -23.90
#